data_AF-A0A975ZJT3-F1
#
_entry.id   AF-A0A975ZJT3-F1
#
_cell.length_a   1.000
_cell.length_b   1.000
_cell.length_c   1.000
_cell.angle_alpha   90.00
_cell.angle_beta   90.00
_cell.angle_gamma   90.00
#
_symmetry.space_group_name_H-M   'P 1'
#
loop_
_entity.id
_entity.type
_entity.pdbx_description
1 polymer ?
#
loop_
_entity_poly.entity_id
_entity_poly.type
_entity_poly.pdbx_seq_one_letter_code
_entity_poly.pdbx_strand_id
1 'polypeptide(L)'
;MSFMTGVYATAVVAIVCTLGSLLFVMRLAERTQRKNQRRRIVVPPEVLKALGVEAGDALAWEVGEDGTVRVRRAERAAKPSERP
;
A
#
# COMPACT_ATOMS: atom_id res chain seq x y z
N MET A 1 -17.95 47.14 -21.46
CA MET A 1 -17.79 45.67 -21.61
C MET A 1 -16.48 45.14 -21.04
N SER A 2 -15.36 45.88 -21.09
CA SER A 2 -14.03 45.42 -20.67
C SER A 2 -13.85 45.09 -19.17
N PHE A 3 -14.65 45.70 -18.27
CA PHE A 3 -14.54 45.46 -16.82
C PHE A 3 -15.17 44.12 -16.42
N MET A 4 -16.37 43.80 -16.95
CA MET A 4 -17.03 42.51 -16.73
C MET A 4 -16.16 41.34 -17.21
N THR A 5 -15.53 41.46 -18.38
CA THR A 5 -14.60 40.44 -18.91
C THR A 5 -13.38 40.20 -18.00
N GLY A 6 -12.87 41.23 -17.31
CA GLY A 6 -11.79 41.06 -16.33
C GLY A 6 -12.24 40.33 -15.06
N VAL A 7 -13.46 40.58 -14.60
CA VAL A 7 -14.06 39.88 -13.45
C VAL A 7 -14.30 38.40 -13.78
N TYR A 8 -14.78 38.09 -14.98
CA TYR A 8 -14.94 36.69 -15.40
C TYR A 8 -13.60 35.97 -15.54
N ALA A 9 -12.57 36.62 -16.09
CA ALA A 9 -11.24 36.04 -16.20
C ALA A 9 -10.63 35.70 -14.82
N THR A 10 -10.75 36.61 -13.86
CA THR A 10 -10.25 36.39 -12.49
C THR A 10 -11.04 35.32 -11.74
N ALA A 11 -12.37 35.28 -11.91
CA ALA A 11 -13.21 34.23 -11.34
C ALA A 11 -12.87 32.84 -11.88
N VAL A 12 -12.65 32.71 -13.20
CA VAL A 12 -12.25 31.44 -13.83
C VAL A 12 -10.90 30.97 -13.29
N VAL A 13 -9.92 31.86 -13.15
CA VAL A 13 -8.62 31.53 -12.58
C VAL A 13 -8.75 31.04 -11.13
N ALA A 14 -9.56 31.72 -10.31
CA ALA A 14 -9.80 31.31 -8.92
C ALA A 14 -10.45 29.91 -8.83
N ILE A 15 -11.41 29.61 -9.72
CA ILE A 15 -12.07 28.30 -9.78
C ILE A 15 -11.08 27.21 -10.19
N VAL A 16 -10.25 27.47 -11.21
CA VAL A 16 -9.24 26.50 -11.65
C VAL A 16 -8.19 26.26 -10.56
N CYS A 17 -7.74 27.32 -9.87
CA CYS A 17 -6.80 27.20 -8.76
C CYS A 17 -7.38 26.40 -7.61
N THR A 18 -8.63 26.66 -7.20
CA THR A 18 -9.28 25.93 -6.10
C THR A 18 -9.50 24.45 -6.45
N LEU A 19 -9.98 24.14 -7.65
CA LEU A 19 -10.10 22.75 -8.12
C LEU A 19 -8.75 22.05 -8.19
N GLY A 20 -7.72 22.74 -8.70
CA GLY A 20 -6.35 22.23 -8.75
C GLY A 20 -5.77 21.92 -7.37
N SER A 21 -5.98 22.82 -6.40
CA SER A 21 -5.54 22.63 -5.00
C SER A 21 -6.26 21.44 -4.34
N LEU A 22 -7.58 21.31 -4.54
CA LEU A 22 -8.34 20.16 -4.01
C LEU A 22 -7.83 18.83 -4.59
N LEU A 23 -7.65 18.77 -5.90
CA LEU A 23 -7.10 17.58 -6.58
C LEU A 23 -5.69 17.24 -6.08
N PHE A 24 -4.85 18.25 -5.88
CA PHE A 24 -3.51 18.07 -5.35
C PHE A 24 -3.52 17.49 -3.93
N VAL A 25 -4.37 18.02 -3.04
CA VAL A 25 -4.51 17.52 -1.66
C VAL A 25 -5.03 16.09 -1.66
N MET A 26 -6.05 15.77 -2.47
CA MET A 26 -6.57 14.39 -2.56
C MET A 26 -5.50 13.42 -3.09
N ARG A 27 -4.74 13.80 -4.12
CA ARG A 27 -3.62 13.00 -4.64
C ARG A 27 -2.51 12.81 -3.61
N LEU A 28 -2.23 13.83 -2.79
CA LEU A 28 -1.22 13.75 -1.73
C LEU A 28 -1.68 12.81 -0.60
N ALA A 29 -2.95 12.89 -0.21
CA ALA A 29 -3.56 12.02 0.78
C ALA A 29 -3.51 10.54 0.33
N GLU A 30 -3.88 10.26 -0.93
CA GLU A 30 -3.78 8.91 -1.51
C GLU A 30 -2.35 8.34 -1.44
N ARG A 31 -1.34 9.16 -1.79
CA ARG A 31 0.07 8.73 -1.74
C ARG A 31 0.52 8.43 -0.31
N THR A 32 0.07 9.22 0.64
CA THR A 32 0.40 9.05 2.06
C THR A 32 -0.25 7.79 2.62
N GLN A 33 -1.51 7.54 2.26
CA GLN A 33 -2.22 6.32 2.65
C GLN A 33 -1.56 5.06 2.07
N ARG A 34 -1.16 5.10 0.79
CA ARG A 34 -0.45 3.98 0.15
C ARG A 34 0.89 3.66 0.82
N LYS A 35 1.61 4.68 1.30
CA LYS A 35 2.90 4.51 1.99
C LYS A 35 2.74 3.88 3.37
N ASN A 36 1.64 4.16 4.07
CA ASN A 36 1.31 3.59 5.39
C ASN A 36 0.65 2.20 5.35
N GLN A 37 0.32 1.68 4.17
CA GLN A 37 -0.31 0.35 4.05
C GLN A 37 0.67 -0.82 4.19
N ARG A 38 1.99 -0.60 4.21
CA ARG A 38 2.96 -1.63 4.60
C ARG A 38 3.03 -1.75 6.13
N ARG A 39 1.94 -2.21 6.74
CA ARG A 39 1.92 -2.61 8.15
C ARG A 39 2.78 -3.86 8.29
N ARG A 40 4.05 -3.68 8.66
CA ARG A 40 4.97 -4.77 8.95
C ARG A 40 4.73 -5.22 10.38
N ILE A 41 4.35 -6.48 10.54
CA ILE A 41 4.26 -7.12 11.86
C ILE A 41 5.57 -7.86 12.09
N VAL A 42 6.19 -7.63 13.25
CA VAL A 42 7.39 -8.35 13.66
C VAL A 42 6.94 -9.59 14.42
N VAL A 43 7.32 -10.76 13.91
CA VAL A 43 7.07 -12.05 14.59
C VAL A 43 8.22 -12.31 15.56
N PRO A 44 7.95 -12.68 16.82
CA PRO A 44 9.00 -13.00 17.78
C PRO A 44 9.95 -14.10 17.29
N PRO A 45 11.26 -14.04 17.62
CA PRO A 45 12.25 -15.00 17.15
C PRO A 45 11.97 -16.43 17.61
N GLU A 46 11.34 -16.62 18.77
CA GLU A 46 10.94 -17.94 19.30
C GLU A 46 9.92 -18.61 18.39
N VAL A 47 8.97 -17.83 17.87
CA VAL A 47 7.92 -18.30 16.95
C VAL A 47 8.52 -18.63 15.59
N LEU A 48 9.45 -17.80 15.09
CA LEU A 48 10.18 -18.08 13.84
C LEU A 48 11.02 -19.37 13.94
N LYS A 49 11.69 -19.57 15.08
CA LYS A 49 12.48 -20.78 15.36
C LYS A 49 11.60 -22.02 15.43
N ALA A 50 10.44 -21.92 16.11
CA ALA A 50 9.47 -23.00 16.18
C ALA A 50 8.86 -23.35 14.80
N LEU A 51 8.68 -22.35 13.93
CA LEU A 51 8.23 -22.52 12.55
C LEU A 51 9.34 -22.99 11.59
N GLY A 52 10.61 -22.98 12.02
CA GLY A 52 11.76 -23.32 11.18
C GLY A 52 11.94 -22.39 9.98
N VAL A 53 11.63 -21.11 10.15
CA VAL A 53 11.65 -20.09 9.09
C VAL A 53 12.93 -19.27 9.20
N GLU A 54 13.67 -19.18 8.10
CA GLU A 54 14.85 -18.33 8.01
C GLU A 54 14.58 -17.04 7.22
N ALA A 55 15.49 -16.07 7.33
CA ALA A 55 15.38 -14.84 6.55
C ALA A 55 15.38 -15.16 5.05
N GLY A 56 14.33 -14.72 4.35
CA GLY A 56 14.16 -14.97 2.91
C GLY A 56 13.23 -16.15 2.58
N ASP A 57 12.80 -16.93 3.57
CA ASP A 57 11.76 -17.93 3.35
C ASP A 57 10.38 -17.30 3.12
N ALA A 58 9.61 -17.92 2.24
CA ALA A 58 8.26 -17.50 1.92
C ALA A 58 7.28 -18.01 3.00
N LEU A 59 6.36 -17.14 3.40
CA LEU A 59 5.29 -17.44 4.36
C LEU A 59 3.94 -17.36 3.68
N ALA A 60 3.10 -18.35 3.91
CA ALA A 60 1.69 -18.33 3.53
C ALA A 60 0.85 -17.79 4.70
N TRP A 61 -0.10 -16.93 4.37
CA TRP A 61 -0.98 -16.27 5.33
C TRP A 61 -2.42 -16.62 4.98
N GLU A 62 -3.16 -17.13 5.96
CA GLU A 62 -4.58 -17.43 5.84
C GLU A 62 -5.34 -16.70 6.94
N VAL A 63 -6.46 -16.06 6.59
CA VAL A 63 -7.36 -15.44 7.56
C VAL A 63 -8.49 -16.42 7.82
N GLY A 64 -8.59 -16.92 9.04
CA GLY A 64 -9.71 -17.75 9.49
C GLY A 64 -10.99 -16.93 9.64
N GLU A 65 -12.12 -17.62 9.62
CA GLU A 65 -13.46 -17.00 9.78
C GLU A 65 -13.64 -16.34 11.16
N ASP A 66 -12.88 -16.78 12.16
CA ASP A 66 -12.81 -16.21 13.50
C ASP A 66 -11.95 -14.93 13.57
N GLY A 67 -11.41 -14.47 12.43
CA GLY A 67 -10.50 -13.34 12.35
C GLY A 67 -9.07 -13.65 12.80
N THR A 68 -8.75 -14.93 13.10
CA THR A 68 -7.39 -15.33 13.42
C THR A 68 -6.54 -15.43 12.16
N VAL A 69 -5.28 -15.02 12.26
CA VAL A 69 -4.32 -15.11 11.15
C VAL A 69 -3.43 -16.31 11.38
N ARG A 70 -3.52 -17.29 10.48
CA ARG A 70 -2.66 -18.47 10.47
C ARG A 70 -1.50 -18.22 9.52
N VAL A 71 -0.29 -18.34 10.06
CA VAL A 71 0.95 -18.19 9.30
C VAL A 71 1.61 -19.56 9.20
N ARG A 72 1.93 -19.98 7.99
CA ARG A 72 2.60 -21.25 7.71
C ARG A 72 3.80 -20.99 6.80
N ARG A 73 4.79 -21.86 6.87
CA ARG A 73 5.86 -21.88 5.86
C ARG A 73 5.22 -22.22 4.52
N ALA A 74 5.45 -21.41 3.50
CA ALA A 74 5.04 -21.79 2.16
C ALA A 74 5.92 -22.97 1.72
N GLU A 75 5.32 -24.07 1.28
CA GLU A 75 6.10 -25.14 0.65
C GLU A 75 6.87 -24.52 -0.52
N ARG A 76 8.21 -24.60 -0.48
CA ARG A 76 9.01 -24.39 -1.68
C ARG A 76 8.51 -25.41 -2.68
N ALA A 77 7.87 -24.97 -3.75
CA ALA A 77 7.76 -25.76 -4.95
C ALA A 77 9.18 -26.28 -5.26
N ALA A 78 9.40 -27.57 -5.03
CA ALA A 78 10.67 -28.21 -5.29
C ALA A 78 10.94 -27.99 -6.78
N LYS A 79 11.91 -27.14 -7.12
CA LYS A 79 12.49 -27.18 -8.46
C LYS A 79 12.97 -28.62 -8.67
N PRO A 80 12.59 -29.30 -9.78
CA PRO A 80 13.19 -30.57 -10.13
C PRO A 80 14.69 -30.35 -10.25
N SER A 81 15.46 -31.01 -9.40
CA SER A 81 16.92 -31.07 -9.49
C SER A 81 17.26 -31.92 -10.72
N GLU A 82 17.38 -31.28 -11.87
CA GLU A 82 17.99 -31.88 -13.05
C GLU A 82 19.51 -31.90 -12.83
N ARG A 83 20.04 -33.05 -12.40
CA ARG A 83 21.46 -33.40 -12.55
C ARG A 83 21.69 -33.85 -13.99
N PRO A 84 22.87 -33.54 -14.55
CA PRO A 84 23.90 -34.58 -14.64
C PRO A 84 25.11 -34.30 -13.75
#